data_AF-A0A7Y5D609-F1
#
_entry.id   AF-A0A7Y5D609-F1
#
_cell.length_a   1.000
_cell.length_b   1.000
_cell.length_c   1.000
_cell.angle_alpha   90.00
_cell.angle_beta   90.00
_cell.angle_gamma   90.00
#
_symmetry.space_group_name_H-M   'P 1'
#
loop_
_entity.id
_entity.type
_entity.pdbx_description
1 polymer ?
#
loop_
_entity_poly.entity_id
_entity_poly.type
_entity_poly.pdbx_seq_one_letter_code
_entity_poly.pdbx_strand_id
1 'polypeptide(L)'
;RHGGVFTANDEIYANVVGGIKVTETSSDLAIVVSVVSSLKDRAIAHDVFCFGEIGLNGEIRPVANGHARLNEAAKHGFKRAIIPHANAPKEALAGLQIFGVKNVAEALQVLVDL
;
A
#
# COMPACT_ATOMS: atom_id res chain seq x y z
N ARG A 1 2.44 -15.44 6.61
CA ARG A 1 2.67 -15.40 8.09
C ARG A 1 2.11 -14.13 8.72
N HIS A 2 2.66 -12.95 8.45
CA HIS A 2 2.28 -11.70 9.15
C HIS A 2 0.94 -11.07 8.69
N GLY A 3 0.47 -11.40 7.48
CA GLY A 3 -0.83 -10.93 6.98
C GLY A 3 -2.01 -11.89 7.23
N GLY A 4 -1.80 -13.03 7.90
CA GLY A 4 -2.87 -14.02 8.11
C GLY A 4 -3.41 -14.70 6.85
N VAL A 5 -2.80 -14.48 5.68
CA VAL A 5 -3.16 -15.11 4.40
C VAL A 5 -2.25 -16.30 4.15
N PHE A 6 -2.84 -17.47 3.88
CA PHE A 6 -2.12 -18.67 3.46
C PHE A 6 -1.98 -18.67 1.95
N THR A 7 -0.74 -18.70 1.45
CA THR A 7 -0.45 -18.63 0.01
C THR A 7 0.45 -19.76 -0.48
N ALA A 8 0.71 -20.79 0.34
CA ALA A 8 1.75 -21.78 0.04
C ALA A 8 1.37 -22.72 -1.11
N ASN A 9 0.09 -22.84 -1.42
CA ASN A 9 -0.43 -23.67 -2.51
C ASN A 9 -0.89 -22.84 -3.72
N ASP A 10 -0.68 -21.52 -3.69
CA ASP A 10 -1.14 -20.62 -4.73
C ASP A 10 -0.01 -20.28 -5.70
N GLU A 11 -0.32 -20.27 -6.98
CA GLU A 11 0.55 -19.71 -8.01
C GLU A 11 0.24 -18.23 -8.18
N ILE A 12 1.14 -17.36 -7.72
CA ILE A 12 0.96 -15.93 -7.75
C ILE A 12 1.72 -15.33 -8.92
N TYR A 13 0.98 -14.72 -9.84
CA TYR A 13 1.52 -13.90 -10.92
C TYR A 13 1.25 -12.43 -10.62
N ALA A 14 2.28 -11.59 -10.70
CA ALA A 14 2.17 -10.16 -10.53
C ALA A 14 2.88 -9.45 -11.68
N ASN A 15 2.27 -8.37 -12.18
CA ASN A 15 2.84 -7.54 -13.24
C ASN A 15 2.73 -6.05 -12.87
N VAL A 16 3.63 -5.26 -13.44
CA VAL A 16 3.57 -3.80 -13.38
C VAL A 16 3.13 -3.31 -14.74
N VAL A 17 1.99 -2.59 -14.78
CA VAL A 17 1.43 -2.07 -16.02
C VAL A 17 2.26 -0.90 -16.53
N GLY A 18 2.32 -0.74 -17.86
CA GLY A 18 2.98 0.40 -18.51
C GLY A 18 4.47 0.21 -18.81
N GLY A 19 5.00 -1.02 -18.67
CA GLY A 19 6.40 -1.32 -18.97
C GLY A 19 7.40 -0.66 -18.01
N ILE A 20 6.92 -0.23 -16.84
CA ILE A 20 7.74 0.45 -15.83
C ILE A 20 8.56 -0.60 -15.08
N LYS A 21 9.86 -0.34 -14.94
CA LYS A 21 10.73 -1.14 -14.08
C LYS A 21 10.67 -0.59 -12.66
N VAL A 22 10.20 -1.41 -11.73
CA VAL A 22 10.18 -1.07 -10.30
C VAL A 22 11.51 -1.54 -9.68
N THR A 23 12.27 -0.59 -9.15
CA THR A 23 13.59 -0.83 -8.55
C THR A 23 13.67 -0.41 -7.09
N GLU A 24 12.55 0.02 -6.50
CA GLU A 24 12.48 0.51 -5.13
C GLU A 24 11.55 -0.33 -4.25
N THR A 25 11.87 -0.37 -2.96
CA THR A 25 11.13 -1.14 -1.93
C THR A 25 9.82 -0.49 -1.54
N SER A 26 9.54 0.76 -1.95
CA SER A 26 8.27 1.41 -1.62
C SER A 26 7.05 0.77 -2.28
N SER A 27 7.28 -0.12 -3.24
CA SER A 27 6.26 -0.89 -3.95
C SER A 27 5.82 -2.16 -3.22
N ASP A 28 6.54 -2.60 -2.18
CA ASP A 28 6.26 -3.86 -1.49
C ASP A 28 4.82 -3.92 -0.97
N LEU A 29 4.37 -2.84 -0.34
CA LEU A 29 2.99 -2.74 0.15
C LEU A 29 1.97 -2.84 -0.99
N ALA A 30 2.22 -2.18 -2.12
CA ALA A 30 1.33 -2.23 -3.27
C ALA A 30 1.22 -3.63 -3.88
N ILE A 31 2.34 -4.38 -3.93
CA ILE A 31 2.36 -5.77 -4.39
C ILE A 31 1.53 -6.64 -3.45
N VAL A 32 1.75 -6.56 -2.13
CA VAL A 32 1.01 -7.35 -1.14
C VAL A 32 -0.48 -7.04 -1.18
N VAL A 33 -0.84 -5.76 -1.22
CA VAL A 33 -2.24 -5.31 -1.34
C VAL A 33 -2.89 -5.85 -2.61
N SER A 34 -2.19 -5.83 -3.75
CA SER A 34 -2.69 -6.35 -5.04
C SER A 34 -2.90 -7.87 -4.99
N VAL A 35 -1.94 -8.62 -4.43
CA VAL A 35 -2.05 -10.06 -4.26
C VAL A 35 -3.24 -10.42 -3.36
N VAL A 36 -3.39 -9.74 -2.22
CA VAL A 36 -4.49 -10.02 -1.28
C VAL A 36 -5.85 -9.63 -1.88
N SER A 37 -5.92 -8.53 -2.63
CA SER A 37 -7.12 -8.14 -3.39
C SER A 37 -7.52 -9.23 -4.39
N SER A 38 -6.55 -9.78 -5.14
CA SER A 38 -6.77 -10.87 -6.10
C SER A 38 -7.24 -12.15 -5.41
N LEU A 39 -6.57 -12.59 -4.34
CA LEU A 39 -6.93 -13.79 -3.58
C LEU A 39 -8.32 -13.69 -2.92
N LYS A 40 -8.77 -12.47 -2.58
CA LYS A 40 -10.08 -12.23 -1.98
C LYS A 40 -11.18 -11.91 -3.00
N ASP A 41 -10.86 -11.90 -4.30
CA ASP A 41 -11.77 -11.50 -5.39
C ASP A 41 -12.48 -10.16 -5.09
N ARG A 42 -11.71 -9.19 -4.58
CA ARG A 42 -12.24 -7.87 -4.19
C ARG A 42 -11.43 -6.77 -4.83
N ALA A 43 -12.05 -6.05 -5.74
CA ALA A 43 -11.45 -4.89 -6.39
C ALA A 43 -11.16 -3.77 -5.38
N ILE A 44 -10.00 -3.14 -5.53
CA ILE A 44 -9.61 -1.94 -4.79
C ILE A 44 -10.21 -0.74 -5.51
N ALA A 45 -10.78 0.20 -4.75
CA ALA A 45 -11.31 1.43 -5.34
C ALA A 45 -10.20 2.26 -6.03
N HIS A 46 -10.51 2.82 -7.19
CA HIS A 46 -9.55 3.52 -8.06
C HIS A 46 -8.93 4.78 -7.45
N ASP A 47 -9.54 5.33 -6.40
CA ASP A 47 -9.08 6.50 -5.66
C ASP A 47 -8.21 6.15 -4.44
N VAL A 48 -7.85 4.87 -4.27
CA VAL A 48 -6.94 4.39 -3.24
C VAL A 48 -5.55 4.17 -3.85
N PHE A 49 -4.51 4.64 -3.15
CA PHE A 49 -3.13 4.27 -3.43
C PHE A 49 -2.41 3.86 -2.15
N CYS A 50 -1.28 3.18 -2.31
CA CYS A 50 -0.43 2.81 -1.19
C CYS A 50 1.05 2.79 -1.57
N PHE A 51 1.89 2.95 -0.56
CA PHE A 51 3.34 2.75 -0.67
C PHE A 51 3.88 2.34 0.69
N GLY A 52 5.04 1.69 0.71
CA GLY A 52 5.70 1.26 1.94
C GLY A 52 6.60 0.07 1.68
N GLU A 53 7.74 0.05 2.37
CA GLU A 53 8.63 -1.11 2.40
C GLU A 53 8.15 -2.10 3.46
N ILE A 54 8.16 -3.38 3.14
CA ILE A 54 7.77 -4.43 4.08
C ILE A 54 9.02 -5.11 4.61
N GLY A 55 9.24 -5.02 5.92
CA GLY A 55 10.27 -5.80 6.58
C GLY A 55 9.84 -7.26 6.79
N LEU A 56 10.82 -8.14 6.95
CA LEU A 56 10.57 -9.58 7.11
C LEU A 56 9.74 -9.93 8.35
N ASN A 57 9.71 -9.08 9.37
CA ASN A 57 8.87 -9.28 10.56
C ASN A 57 7.45 -8.73 10.37
N GLY A 58 7.11 -8.27 9.17
CA GLY A 58 5.81 -7.72 8.81
C GLY A 58 5.63 -6.26 9.19
N GLU A 59 6.68 -5.54 9.58
CA GLU A 59 6.62 -4.10 9.81
C GLU A 59 6.55 -3.32 8.49
N ILE A 60 5.84 -2.19 8.49
CA ILE A 60 5.80 -1.25 7.37
C ILE A 60 6.78 -0.12 7.64
N ARG A 61 7.82 -0.04 6.83
CA ARG A 61 8.95 0.89 7.01
C ARG A 61 8.75 2.16 6.18
N PRO A 62 9.21 3.32 6.68
CA PRO A 62 9.12 4.57 5.94
C PRO A 62 9.96 4.52 4.67
N VAL A 63 9.48 5.19 3.64
CA VAL A 63 10.14 5.31 2.34
C VAL A 63 10.56 6.75 2.06
N ALA A 64 11.51 6.91 1.14
CA ALA A 64 11.95 8.21 0.69
C ALA A 64 10.81 9.01 0.03
N ASN A 65 10.83 10.33 0.25
CA ASN A 65 9.93 11.29 -0.41
C ASN A 65 8.43 11.06 -0.16
N GLY A 66 8.04 10.50 0.99
CA GLY A 66 6.63 10.21 1.30
C GLY A 66 5.69 11.41 1.13
N HIS A 67 6.06 12.60 1.61
CA HIS A 67 5.24 13.81 1.44
C HIS A 67 5.08 14.21 -0.04
N ALA A 68 6.14 14.07 -0.85
CA ALA A 68 6.06 14.38 -2.27
C ALA A 68 5.13 13.39 -3.00
N ARG A 69 5.17 12.09 -2.64
CA ARG A 69 4.25 11.07 -3.16
C ARG A 69 2.80 11.39 -2.84
N LEU A 70 2.51 11.79 -1.59
CA LEU A 70 1.17 12.17 -1.17
C LEU A 70 0.64 13.38 -1.96
N ASN A 71 1.45 14.42 -2.10
CA ASN A 71 1.08 15.61 -2.86
C ASN A 71 0.80 15.29 -4.33
N GLU A 72 1.64 14.44 -4.95
CA GLU A 72 1.45 14.08 -6.34
C GLU A 72 0.19 13.23 -6.52
N ALA A 73 -0.05 12.24 -5.66
CA ALA A 73 -1.27 11.45 -5.69
C ALA A 73 -2.53 12.30 -5.53
N ALA A 74 -2.53 13.29 -4.62
CA ALA A 74 -3.65 14.20 -4.43
C ALA A 74 -3.96 15.01 -5.71
N LYS A 75 -2.93 15.47 -6.44
CA LYS A 75 -3.10 16.18 -7.73
C LYS A 75 -3.73 15.28 -8.81
N HIS A 76 -3.42 13.99 -8.78
CA HIS A 76 -3.98 12.99 -9.72
C HIS A 76 -5.34 12.43 -9.27
N GLY A 77 -5.95 13.01 -8.23
CA GLY A 77 -7.33 12.72 -7.84
C GLY A 77 -7.50 11.57 -6.85
N PHE A 78 -6.42 10.97 -6.34
CA PHE A 78 -6.51 10.01 -5.25
C PHE A 78 -7.09 10.65 -3.99
N LYS A 79 -7.93 9.91 -3.28
CA LYS A 79 -8.63 10.35 -2.08
C LYS A 79 -8.18 9.64 -0.82
N ARG A 80 -7.59 8.45 -0.96
CA ARG A 80 -7.29 7.56 0.17
C ARG A 80 -5.88 6.97 0.01
N ALA A 81 -5.08 7.02 1.07
CA ALA A 81 -3.68 6.59 1.05
C ALA A 81 -3.38 5.61 2.19
N ILE A 82 -2.89 4.40 1.90
CA ILE A 82 -2.33 3.47 2.91
C ILE A 82 -0.81 3.59 2.89
N ILE A 83 -0.20 4.08 3.96
CA ILE A 83 1.22 4.46 3.98
C ILE A 83 1.91 4.05 5.28
N PRO A 84 3.25 4.02 5.35
CA PRO A 84 3.94 3.79 6.61
C PRO A 84 3.56 4.89 7.60
N HIS A 85 3.25 4.53 8.84
CA HIS A 85 2.90 5.48 9.90
C HIS A 85 3.96 6.59 10.04
N ALA A 86 5.24 6.25 9.85
CA ALA A 86 6.35 7.21 9.91
C ALA A 86 6.43 8.19 8.71
N ASN A 87 5.71 7.94 7.62
CA ASN A 87 5.55 8.90 6.51
C ASN A 87 4.31 9.78 6.65
N ALA A 88 3.43 9.54 7.64
CA ALA A 88 2.23 10.34 7.82
C ALA A 88 2.59 11.80 8.13
N PRO A 89 2.00 12.77 7.41
CA PRO A 89 2.26 14.19 7.67
C PRO A 89 1.65 14.58 9.01
N LYS A 90 2.26 15.57 9.67
CA LYS A 90 1.72 16.13 10.93
C LYS A 90 0.42 16.89 10.70
N GLU A 91 0.31 17.55 9.56
CA GLU A 91 -0.86 18.31 9.14
C GLU A 91 -1.66 17.49 8.10
N ALA A 92 -2.98 17.59 8.17
CA ALA A 92 -3.84 16.91 7.21
C ALA A 92 -3.64 17.50 5.80
N LEU A 93 -3.50 16.63 4.81
CA LEU A 93 -3.51 17.03 3.40
C LEU A 93 -4.97 17.14 2.93
N ALA A 94 -5.36 18.33 2.50
CA ALA A 94 -6.73 18.61 2.08
C ALA A 94 -7.17 17.64 0.96
N GLY A 95 -8.33 17.00 1.14
CA GLY A 95 -8.90 16.08 0.17
C GLY A 95 -8.23 14.70 0.10
N LEU A 96 -7.30 14.38 1.02
CA LEU A 96 -6.66 13.08 1.12
C LEU A 96 -6.80 12.49 2.52
N GLN A 97 -7.51 11.36 2.62
CA GLN A 97 -7.60 10.55 3.83
C GLN A 97 -6.37 9.65 3.92
N ILE A 98 -5.65 9.72 5.02
CA ILE A 98 -4.38 9.00 5.22
C ILE A 98 -4.55 7.94 6.30
N PHE A 99 -4.22 6.70 5.94
CA PHE A 99 -4.16 5.54 6.81
C PHE A 99 -2.70 5.18 7.07
N GLY A 100 -2.16 5.68 8.17
CA GLY A 100 -0.79 5.37 8.61
C GLY A 100 -0.73 4.01 9.31
N VAL A 101 -0.04 3.04 8.72
CA VAL A 101 0.03 1.65 9.21
C VAL A 101 1.43 1.30 9.68
N LYS A 102 1.53 0.45 10.70
CA LYS A 102 2.81 0.01 11.30
C LYS A 102 3.22 -1.38 10.87
N ASN A 103 2.26 -2.21 10.45
CA ASN A 103 2.51 -3.59 10.06
C ASN A 103 1.51 -4.05 8.98
N VAL A 104 1.80 -5.20 8.35
CA VAL A 104 0.99 -5.79 7.28
C VAL A 104 -0.43 -6.06 7.74
N ALA A 105 -0.65 -6.52 8.98
CA ALA A 105 -1.99 -6.83 9.48
C ALA A 105 -2.88 -5.58 9.52
N GLU A 106 -2.35 -4.45 10.01
CA GLU A 106 -3.05 -3.15 9.99
C GLU A 106 -3.36 -2.70 8.56
N ALA A 107 -2.41 -2.86 7.62
CA ALA A 107 -2.63 -2.51 6.22
C ALA A 107 -3.75 -3.32 5.58
N LEU A 108 -3.80 -4.62 5.85
CA LEU A 108 -4.85 -5.49 5.32
C LEU A 108 -6.19 -5.27 6.00
N GLN A 109 -6.21 -4.85 7.27
CA GLN A 109 -7.44 -4.44 7.94
C GLN A 109 -8.03 -3.19 7.29
N VAL A 110 -7.20 -2.15 7.07
CA VAL A 110 -7.61 -0.95 6.34
C VAL A 110 -8.15 -1.31 4.96
N LEU A 111 -7.48 -2.20 4.22
CA LEU A 111 -7.95 -2.65 2.90
C LEU A 111 -9.33 -3.32 2.94
N VAL A 112 -9.66 -4.05 4.02
CA VAL A 112 -10.98 -4.68 4.20
C VAL A 112 -12.07 -3.63 4.47
N ASP A 113 -11.71 -2.53 5.10
CA ASP A 113 -12.65 -1.46 5.45
C ASP A 113 -12.89 -0.47 4.28
N LEU A 114 -12.07 -0.53 3.22
CA LEU A 114 -12.10 0.36 2.05
C LEU A 114 -12.93 -0.12 0.87
#